data_AF-Q4PMY4-F1
#
_entry.id   AF-Q4PMY4-F1
#
_cell.length_a   1.000
_cell.length_b   1.000
_cell.length_c   1.000
_cell.angle_alpha   90.00
_cell.angle_beta   90.00
_cell.angle_gamma   90.00
#
_symmetry.space_group_name_H-M   'P 1'
#
loop_
_entity.id
_entity.type
_entity.pdbx_description
1 polymer ?
#
loop_
_entity_poly.entity_id
_entity_poly.type
_entity_poly.pdbx_seq_one_letter_code
_entity_poly.pdbx_strand_id
1 'polypeptide(L)'
;MKATLAVLCFLVAVACAIVVEEKMVSHPIDEEALDPRCVKPVDCPGNEKEVSFYDPRRGCQLIRLGENCTHNDNYPTLDLCNEHCPPAPGTHPRRA
;
A
#
# COMPACT_ATOMS: atom_id res chain seq x y z
N MET A 1 -43.48 -24.24 -2.05
CA MET A 1 -42.31 -23.76 -1.28
C MET A 1 -41.04 -24.12 -2.07
N LYS A 2 -40.47 -23.16 -2.81
CA LYS A 2 -39.23 -23.33 -3.63
C LYS A 2 -38.65 -21.97 -4.05
N ALA A 3 -39.50 -20.94 -4.14
CA ALA A 3 -39.09 -19.58 -4.51
C ALA A 3 -38.30 -18.83 -3.41
N THR A 4 -38.43 -19.20 -2.14
CA THR A 4 -37.75 -18.53 -1.01
C THR A 4 -36.24 -18.77 -1.00
N LEU A 5 -35.78 -19.91 -1.51
CA LEU A 5 -34.37 -20.30 -1.50
C LEU A 5 -33.57 -19.48 -2.54
N ALA A 6 -34.19 -19.19 -3.70
CA ALA A 6 -33.58 -18.36 -4.73
C ALA A 6 -33.40 -16.90 -4.26
N VAL A 7 -34.40 -16.33 -3.57
CA VAL A 7 -34.34 -14.95 -3.05
C VAL A 7 -33.22 -14.80 -2.01
N LEU A 8 -33.04 -15.79 -1.13
CA LEU A 8 -31.96 -15.79 -0.14
C LEU A 8 -30.56 -15.80 -0.79
N CYS A 9 -30.36 -16.58 -1.87
CA CYS A 9 -29.07 -16.61 -2.57
C CYS A 9 -28.73 -15.28 -3.24
N PHE A 10 -29.71 -14.57 -3.80
CA PHE A 10 -29.48 -13.25 -4.41
C PHE A 10 -29.11 -12.18 -3.37
N LEU A 11 -29.70 -12.23 -2.16
CA LEU A 11 -29.38 -11.28 -1.09
C LEU A 11 -27.95 -11.48 -0.54
N VAL A 12 -27.51 -12.74 -0.40
CA VAL A 12 -26.14 -13.05 0.04
C VAL A 12 -25.10 -12.57 -0.97
N ALA A 13 -25.35 -12.77 -2.27
CA ALA A 13 -24.44 -12.31 -3.32
C ALA A 13 -24.30 -10.77 -3.35
N VAL A 14 -25.41 -10.04 -3.18
CA VAL A 14 -25.39 -8.56 -3.11
C VAL A 14 -24.64 -8.08 -1.88
N ALA A 15 -24.85 -8.68 -0.70
CA ALA A 15 -24.10 -8.31 0.51
C ALA A 15 -22.59 -8.53 0.39
N CYS A 16 -22.16 -9.63 -0.25
CA CYS A 16 -20.74 -9.88 -0.47
C CYS A 16 -20.10 -8.90 -1.45
N ALA A 17 -20.84 -8.42 -2.46
CA ALA A 17 -20.32 -7.43 -3.41
C ALA A 17 -20.06 -6.06 -2.77
N ILE A 18 -20.94 -5.61 -1.87
CA ILE A 18 -20.84 -4.29 -1.24
C ILE A 18 -19.62 -4.21 -0.29
N VAL A 19 -19.33 -5.29 0.45
CA VAL A 19 -18.18 -5.36 1.37
C VAL A 19 -16.83 -5.32 0.64
N VAL A 20 -16.78 -5.78 -0.61
CA VAL A 20 -15.55 -5.74 -1.42
C VAL A 20 -15.25 -4.31 -1.87
N GLU A 21 -16.27 -3.51 -2.19
CA GLU A 21 -16.08 -2.15 -2.69
C GLU A 21 -15.59 -1.20 -1.58
N GLU A 22 -16.10 -1.32 -0.35
CA GLU A 22 -15.63 -0.50 0.78
C GLU A 22 -14.20 -0.84 1.24
N LYS A 23 -13.72 -2.07 1.02
CA LYS A 23 -12.34 -2.46 1.35
C LYS A 23 -11.29 -2.01 0.33
N MET A 24 -11.71 -1.57 -0.86
CA MET A 24 -10.82 -1.07 -1.91
C MET A 24 -10.68 0.45 -1.93
N VAL A 25 -11.36 1.16 -1.03
CA VAL A 25 -11.09 2.59 -0.83
C VAL A 25 -9.81 2.70 0.00
N SER A 26 -8.68 2.63 -0.70
CA SER A 26 -7.42 3.22 -0.24
C SER A 26 -7.73 4.66 0.18
N HIS A 27 -7.85 4.88 1.49
CA HIS A 27 -7.95 6.24 2.00
C HIS A 27 -6.72 6.99 1.47
N PRO A 28 -6.88 8.14 0.80
CA PRO A 28 -5.75 8.92 0.34
C PRO A 28 -4.86 9.20 1.55
N ILE A 29 -3.64 8.67 1.53
CA ILE A 29 -2.63 9.01 2.53
C ILE A 29 -2.17 10.42 2.17
N ASP A 30 -2.26 11.32 3.14
CA ASP A 30 -1.71 12.67 2.99
C ASP A 30 -0.19 12.58 2.89
N GLU A 31 0.35 12.81 1.68
CA GLU A 31 1.79 12.71 1.43
C GLU A 31 2.58 13.80 2.16
N GLU A 32 1.97 14.93 2.54
CA GLU A 32 2.64 16.00 3.28
C GLU A 32 2.97 15.62 4.74
N ALA A 33 2.25 14.63 5.29
CA ALA A 33 2.48 14.11 6.64
C ALA A 33 3.44 12.89 6.68
N LEU A 34 3.89 12.39 5.53
CA LEU A 34 4.82 11.27 5.48
C LEU A 34 6.22 11.70 5.92
N ASP A 35 6.92 10.80 6.63
CA ASP A 35 8.36 10.93 6.81
C ASP A 35 9.02 11.10 5.42
N PRO A 36 9.84 12.16 5.21
CA PRO A 36 10.54 12.38 3.94
C PRO A 36 11.32 11.16 3.43
N ARG A 37 11.78 10.29 4.33
CA ARG A 37 12.47 9.03 4.01
C ARG A 37 11.56 7.96 3.43
N CYS A 38 10.25 8.08 3.58
CA CYS A 38 9.25 7.23 2.95
C CYS A 38 8.92 7.69 1.52
N VAL A 39 9.18 8.95 1.18
CA VAL A 39 8.83 9.52 -0.13
C VAL A 39 9.71 8.92 -1.22
N LYS A 40 9.10 8.57 -2.35
CA LYS A 40 9.82 8.05 -3.51
C LYS A 40 10.90 9.07 -3.94
N PRO A 41 12.16 8.63 -4.10
CA PRO A 41 13.19 9.51 -4.62
C PRO A 41 12.92 9.89 -6.09
N VAL A 42 13.55 10.98 -6.55
CA VAL A 42 13.46 11.39 -7.95
C VAL A 42 13.93 10.24 -8.84
N ASP A 43 13.22 10.00 -9.94
CA ASP A 43 13.56 8.93 -10.86
C ASP A 43 14.95 9.15 -11.44
N CYS A 44 15.85 8.24 -11.11
CA CYS A 44 17.28 8.35 -11.39
C CYS A 44 17.84 6.93 -11.60
N PRO A 45 17.52 6.32 -12.76
CA PRO A 45 17.77 4.91 -12.99
C PRO A 45 19.25 4.57 -13.02
N GLY A 46 19.61 3.46 -12.36
CA GLY A 46 20.96 2.88 -12.36
C GLY A 46 21.06 1.71 -11.39
N ASN A 47 22.29 1.27 -11.06
CA ASN A 47 22.53 0.05 -10.27
C ASN A 47 23.49 0.23 -9.08
N GLU A 48 23.76 1.46 -8.68
CA GLU A 48 24.80 1.78 -7.71
C GLU A 48 24.33 1.66 -6.27
N LYS A 49 23.08 2.04 -6.03
CA LYS A 49 22.50 2.04 -4.69
C LYS A 49 21.08 1.51 -4.73
N GLU A 50 20.76 0.65 -3.79
CA GLU A 50 19.39 0.17 -3.58
C GLU A 50 18.83 0.82 -2.32
N VAL A 51 17.62 1.37 -2.42
CA VAL A 51 16.90 2.00 -1.30
C VAL A 51 15.43 1.60 -1.33
N SER A 52 14.74 1.79 -0.20
CA SER A 52 13.33 1.47 0.00
C SER A 52 12.51 2.74 0.20
N PHE A 53 11.34 2.80 -0.42
CA PHE A 53 10.39 3.90 -0.32
C PHE A 53 8.95 3.35 -0.20
N TYR A 54 8.02 4.17 0.27
CA TYR A 54 6.61 3.82 0.40
C TYR A 54 5.83 4.15 -0.89
N ASP A 55 5.11 3.17 -1.41
CA ASP A 55 4.13 3.32 -2.48
C ASP A 55 2.71 3.21 -1.90
N PRO A 56 1.84 4.22 -2.05
CA PRO A 56 0.49 4.20 -1.48
C PRO A 56 -0.43 3.09 -2.00
N ARG A 57 -0.05 2.38 -3.07
CA ARG A 57 -0.79 1.26 -3.66
C ARG A 57 -0.19 -0.09 -3.29
N ARG A 58 1.12 -0.14 -3.05
CA ARG A 58 1.88 -1.40 -2.89
C ARG A 58 2.57 -1.56 -1.54
N GLY A 59 2.58 -0.53 -0.69
CA GLY A 59 3.40 -0.47 0.51
C GLY A 59 4.87 -0.19 0.19
N CYS A 60 5.78 -0.58 1.08
CA CYS A 60 7.22 -0.39 0.85
C CYS A 60 7.73 -1.17 -0.37
N GLN A 61 8.50 -0.52 -1.23
CA GLN A 61 9.10 -1.05 -2.46
C GLN A 61 10.59 -0.74 -2.52
N LEU A 62 11.35 -1.57 -3.23
CA LEU A 62 12.76 -1.33 -3.54
C LEU A 62 12.90 -0.57 -4.87
N ILE A 63 13.89 0.31 -4.95
CA ILE A 63 14.33 0.96 -6.17
C ILE A 63 15.86 0.98 -6.24
N ARG A 64 16.40 0.80 -7.44
CA ARG A 64 17.82 0.97 -7.72
C ARG A 64 18.08 2.32 -8.36
N LEU A 65 19.08 3.00 -7.84
CA LEU A 65 19.47 4.34 -8.21
C LEU A 65 20.86 4.32 -8.86
N GLY A 66 21.09 5.21 -9.81
CA GLY A 66 22.40 5.47 -10.40
C GLY A 66 23.35 6.24 -9.49
N GLU A 67 24.54 6.54 -10.02
CA GLU A 67 25.51 7.37 -9.33
C GLU A 67 24.96 8.79 -9.08
N ASN A 68 25.28 9.37 -7.93
CA ASN A 68 24.93 10.76 -7.57
C ASN A 68 23.43 11.08 -7.52
N CYS A 69 22.56 10.07 -7.44
CA CYS A 69 21.13 10.28 -7.27
C CYS A 69 20.79 10.73 -5.85
N THR A 70 19.92 11.74 -5.73
CA THR A 70 19.32 12.11 -4.45
C THR A 70 18.32 11.05 -4.00
N HIS A 71 18.36 10.70 -2.72
CA HIS A 71 17.58 9.59 -2.20
C HIS A 71 16.97 9.89 -0.83
N ASN A 72 16.75 11.16 -0.45
CA ASN A 72 16.03 11.58 0.78
C ASN A 72 16.34 10.78 2.07
N ASP A 73 17.57 10.28 2.21
CA ASP A 73 17.95 9.27 3.23
C ASP A 73 16.96 8.09 3.39
N ASN A 74 16.33 7.69 2.28
CA ASN A 74 15.46 6.53 2.15
C ASN A 74 16.06 5.30 2.83
N TYR A 75 15.18 4.46 3.36
CA TYR A 75 15.57 3.30 4.15
C TYR A 75 16.40 2.30 3.33
N PRO A 76 17.47 1.71 3.88
CA PRO A 76 18.31 0.78 3.13
C PRO A 76 17.66 -0.60 2.93
N THR A 77 16.59 -0.92 3.67
CA THR A 77 15.91 -2.22 3.63
C THR A 77 14.39 -2.04 3.68
N LEU A 78 13.68 -3.04 3.14
CA LEU A 78 12.22 -3.10 3.20
C LEU A 78 11.71 -3.18 4.65
N ASP A 79 12.42 -3.89 5.53
CA ASP A 79 12.02 -4.03 6.94
C ASP A 79 12.04 -2.69 7.67
N LEU A 80 13.10 -1.90 7.51
CA LEU A 80 13.17 -0.55 8.08
C LEU A 80 12.10 0.37 7.48
N CYS A 81 11.84 0.26 6.18
CA CYS A 81 10.74 0.98 5.56
C CYS A 81 9.39 0.59 6.19
N ASN A 82 9.10 -0.71 6.35
CA ASN A 82 7.84 -1.18 6.93
C ASN A 82 7.69 -0.84 8.43
N GLU A 83 8.80 -0.68 9.15
CA GLU A 83 8.80 -0.26 10.56
C GLU A 83 8.43 1.21 10.72
N HIS A 84 8.87 2.07 9.79
CA HIS A 84 8.76 3.53 9.93
C HIS A 84 7.70 4.18 9.02
N CYS A 85 7.35 3.56 7.91
CA CYS A 85 6.35 4.05 6.97
C CYS A 85 4.98 3.39 7.23
N PRO A 86 3.87 3.93 6.68
CA PRO A 86 2.56 3.32 6.84
C PRO A 86 2.54 1.87 6.33
N PRO A 87 1.64 1.01 6.86
CA PRO A 87 1.50 -0.35 6.38
C PRO A 87 1.00 -0.37 4.92
N ALA A 88 1.23 -1.49 4.23
CA ALA A 88 0.70 -1.69 2.89
C ALA A 88 -0.85 -1.65 2.91
N PRO A 89 -1.51 -1.10 1.87
CA PRO A 89 -2.95 -1.11 1.77
C PRO A 89 -3.53 -2.51 1.99
N GLY A 90 -4.60 -2.62 2.78
CA GLY A 90 -5.24 -3.90 3.09
C GLY A 90 -4.51 -4.76 4.14
N THR A 91 -3.35 -4.34 4.64
CA THR A 91 -2.60 -5.03 5.71
C THR A 91 -2.81 -4.43 7.10
N HIS A 92 -3.81 -3.56 7.28
CA HIS A 92 -4.16 -3.06 8.61
C HIS A 92 -4.22 -4.23 9.59
N PRO A 93 -3.36 -4.27 10.64
CA PRO A 93 -3.57 -5.23 11.70
C PRO A 93 -4.97 -4.94 12.22
N ARG A 94 -5.84 -5.96 12.24
CA ARG A 94 -7.11 -5.84 12.96
C ARG A 94 -6.74 -5.30 14.33
N ARG A 95 -7.19 -4.09 14.66
CA ARG A 95 -7.20 -3.64 16.05
C ARG A 95 -7.93 -4.74 16.82
N ALA A 96 -7.17 -5.45 17.65
CA ALA A 96 -7.72 -6.36 18.65
C ALA A 96 -8.47 -5.53 19.71
#